data_AF-A0A941NF78-F1
#
_entry.id   AF-A0A941NF78-F1
#
_cell.length_a   1.000
_cell.length_b   1.000
_cell.length_c   1.000
_cell.angle_alpha   90.00
_cell.angle_beta   90.00
_cell.angle_gamma   90.00
#
_symmetry.space_group_name_H-M   'P 1'
#
loop_
_entity.id
_entity.type
_entity.pdbx_description
1 polymer ?
#
loop_
_entity_poly.entity_id
_entity_poly.type
_entity_poly.pdbx_seq_one_letter_code
_entity_poly.pdbx_strand_id
1 'polypeptide(L)' 'MGSTINSVPAMMAYSGDLRRQANATAEPELAEKLRASASHLEKAALLKAGIDNPRIGKMLDMIV' A
#
# COMPACT_ATOMS: atom_id res chain seq x y z
N MET A 1 -14.62 -9.12 -13.63
CA MET A 1 -13.97 -10.12 -12.77
C MET A 1 -12.98 -9.39 -11.87
N GLY A 2 -13.36 -9.09 -10.62
CA GLY A 2 -12.47 -8.44 -9.65
C GLY A 2 -11.48 -9.46 -9.13
N SER A 3 -10.23 -9.41 -9.60
CA SER A 3 -9.19 -10.30 -9.13
C SER A 3 -8.90 -9.99 -7.66
N THR A 4 -9.35 -10.87 -6.76
CA THR A 4 -9.00 -10.81 -5.34
C THR A 4 -7.49 -10.87 -5.22
N ILE A 5 -6.88 -9.79 -4.74
CA ILE A 5 -5.43 -9.67 -4.59
C ILE A 5 -5.01 -10.58 -3.42
N ASN A 6 -4.66 -11.82 -3.73
CA ASN A 6 -4.40 -12.87 -2.74
C ASN A 6 -2.91 -13.20 -2.58
N SER A 7 -2.01 -12.51 -3.25
CA SER A 7 -0.56 -12.73 -3.13
C SER A 7 0.16 -11.45 -2.70
N VAL A 8 1.18 -11.60 -1.85
CA VAL A 8 2.03 -10.49 -1.37
C VAL A 8 2.58 -9.65 -2.53
N PRO A 9 3.12 -10.24 -3.62
CA PRO A 9 3.60 -9.45 -4.76
C PRO A 9 2.50 -8.65 -5.44
N ALA A 10 1.29 -9.19 -5.55
CA ALA A 10 0.17 -8.48 -6.15
C ALA A 10 -0.32 -7.32 -5.26
N MET A 11 -0.29 -7.49 -3.94
CA MET A 11 -0.60 -6.40 -2.99
C MET A 11 0.41 -5.25 -3.08
N MET A 12 1.71 -5.57 -3.16
CA MET A 12 2.78 -4.59 -3.31
C MET A 12 2.76 -3.90 -4.69
N ALA A 13 2.46 -4.65 -5.76
CA ALA A 13 2.32 -4.07 -7.09
C ALA A 13 1.15 -3.07 -7.14
N TYR A 14 -0.01 -3.47 -6.61
CA TYR A 14 -1.20 -2.64 -6.60
C TYR A 14 -1.06 -1.43 -5.66
N SER A 15 -0.37 -1.54 -4.51
CA SER A 15 -0.06 -0.38 -3.68
C SER A 15 0.83 0.63 -4.41
N GLY A 16 1.80 0.16 -5.18
CA GLY A 16 2.63 1.00 -6.06
C GLY A 16 1.79 1.73 -7.12
N ASP A 17 0.80 1.06 -7.71
CA ASP A 17 -0.14 1.68 -8.66
C ASP A 17 -1.00 2.77 -7.99
N LEU A 18 -1.50 2.51 -6.78
CA LEU A 18 -2.26 3.49 -6.02
C LEU A 18 -1.42 4.73 -5.67
N ARG A 19 -0.14 4.57 -5.33
CA ARG A 19 0.77 5.72 -5.10
C ARG A 19 1.01 6.51 -6.39
N ARG A 20 1.17 5.83 -7.53
CA ARG A 20 1.30 6.50 -8.84
C ARG A 20 0.05 7.30 -9.19
N GLN A 21 -1.13 6.72 -8.99
CA GLN A 21 -2.41 7.41 -9.21
C GLN A 21 -2.59 8.58 -8.24
N ALA A 22 -2.22 8.43 -6.97
CA ALA A 22 -2.27 9.50 -5.99
C ALA A 22 -1.42 10.72 -6.39
N ASN A 23 -0.26 10.48 -7.02
CA ASN A 23 0.63 11.55 -7.49
C ASN A 23 0.19 12.14 -8.84
N ALA A 24 -0.59 11.40 -9.64
CA ALA A 24 -1.12 11.87 -10.92
C ALA A 24 -2.46 12.62 -10.79
N THR A 25 -3.16 12.44 -9.67
CA THR A 25 -4.44 13.06 -9.38
C THR A 25 -4.25 14.52 -8.91
N ALA A 26 -5.05 15.44 -9.45
CA ALA A 26 -5.06 16.85 -9.05
C ALA A 26 -5.93 17.12 -7.79
N GLU A 27 -6.77 16.17 -7.41
CA GLU A 27 -7.64 16.26 -6.23
C GLU A 27 -6.91 15.80 -4.96
N PRO A 28 -6.68 16.70 -3.99
CA PRO A 28 -5.90 16.36 -2.79
C PRO A 28 -6.59 15.31 -1.92
N GLU A 29 -7.91 15.36 -1.80
CA GLU A 29 -8.68 14.39 -1.01
C GLU A 29 -8.62 12.97 -1.59
N LEU A 30 -8.68 12.86 -2.92
CA LEU A 30 -8.53 11.58 -3.62
C LEU A 30 -7.09 11.06 -3.52
N ALA A 31 -6.10 11.94 -3.62
CA ALA A 31 -4.70 11.58 -3.42
C ALA A 31 -4.43 11.02 -2.02
N GLU A 32 -5.01 11.62 -0.98
CA GLU A 32 -4.91 11.11 0.40
C GLU A 32 -5.56 9.73 0.55
N LYS A 33 -6.77 9.53 0.02
CA LYS A 33 -7.46 8.22 0.05
C LYS A 33 -6.69 7.14 -0.69
N LEU A 34 -6.09 7.47 -1.82
CA LEU A 34 -5.25 6.55 -2.59
C LEU A 34 -3.96 6.19 -1.84
N ARG A 35 -3.29 7.17 -1.21
CA ARG A 35 -2.12 6.92 -0.35
C ARG A 35 -2.48 6.06 0.86
N ALA A 36 -3.59 6.34 1.53
CA ALA A 36 -4.05 5.55 2.67
C ALA A 36 -4.36 4.09 2.26
N SER A 37 -4.99 3.92 1.10
CA SER A 37 -5.27 2.60 0.53
C SER A 37 -3.99 1.84 0.18
N ALA A 38 -3.00 2.51 -0.41
CA ALA A 38 -1.68 1.93 -0.69
C ALA A 38 -0.98 1.45 0.58
N SER A 39 -0.93 2.30 1.62
CA SER A 39 -0.33 1.96 2.91
C SER A 39 -1.03 0.79 3.59
N HIS A 40 -2.36 0.70 3.48
CA HIS A 40 -3.11 -0.44 4.02
C HIS A 40 -2.78 -1.76 3.31
N LEU A 41 -2.65 -1.71 1.98
CA LEU A 41 -2.24 -2.86 1.16
C LEU A 41 -0.81 -3.31 1.45
N GLU A 42 0.12 -2.39 1.65
CA GLU A 42 1.50 -2.70 2.03
C GLU A 42 1.56 -3.37 3.41
N LYS A 43 0.79 -2.85 4.38
CA LYS A 43 0.67 -3.48 5.71
C LYS A 43 0.07 -4.88 5.62
N ALA A 44 -0.99 -5.06 4.85
CA ALA A 44 -1.62 -6.37 4.63
C ALA A 44 -0.66 -7.35 3.93
N ALA A 45 0.13 -6.86 2.97
CA ALA A 45 1.16 -7.64 2.28
C ALA A 45 2.25 -8.11 3.24
N LEU A 46 2.75 -7.23 4.10
CA LEU A 46 3.77 -7.54 5.10
C LEU A 46 3.28 -8.55 6.14
N LEU A 47 2.07 -8.34 6.67
CA LEU A 47 1.43 -9.29 7.59
C LEU A 47 1.28 -10.67 6.92
N LYS A 48 0.82 -10.70 5.67
CA LYS A 48 0.63 -11.94 4.91
C LYS A 48 1.95 -12.62 4.52
N ALA A 49 3.03 -11.85 4.35
CA ALA A 49 4.36 -12.38 4.10
C ALA A 49 4.98 -13.04 5.34
N GLY A 50 4.31 -13.02 6.49
CA GLY A 50 4.87 -13.45 7.77
C GLY A 50 6.00 -12.54 8.25
N ILE A 51 6.13 -11.34 7.65
CA ILE A 51 7.05 -10.31 8.11
C ILE A 51 6.35 -9.56 9.24
N ASP A 52 6.14 -10.26 10.35
CA ASP A 52 5.73 -9.67 11.62
C ASP A 52 6.96 -9.07 12.32
N ASN A 53 7.70 -8.24 11.58
CA ASN A 53 8.86 -7.56 12.13
C ASN A 53 8.43 -6.15 12.54
N PRO A 54 8.26 -5.86 13.84
CA PRO A 54 7.84 -4.55 14.34
C PRO A 54 8.78 -3.41 13.93
N ARG A 55 10.00 -3.71 13.45
CA ARG A 55 10.91 -2.71 12.86
C ARG A 55 10.50 -2.25 11.46
N ILE A 56 9.87 -3.10 10.63
CA ILE A 56 9.45 -2.71 9.27
C ILE A 56 8.25 -1.77 9.34
N GLY A 57 7.32 -2.02 10.26
CA GLY A 57 6.23 -1.08 10.55
C GLY A 57 6.74 0.32 10.90
N LYS A 58 7.81 0.42 11.71
CA LYS A 58 8.48 1.70 12.01
C LYS A 58 9.25 2.31 10.84
N MET A 59 9.88 1.51 9.98
CA MET A 59 10.59 2.05 8.81
C MET A 59 9.63 2.63 7.78
N LEU A 60 8.47 2.00 7.56
CA LEU A 60 7.44 2.55 6.69
C LEU A 60 6.83 3.84 7.25
N ASP A 61 6.67 3.92 8.58
CA ASP A 61 6.18 5.12 9.28
C ASP A 61 7.20 6.29 9.22
N MET A 62 8.48 5.98 9.03
CA MET A 62 9.55 6.98 8.92
C MET A 62 9.78 7.48 7.48
N ILE A 63 9.22 6.79 6.48
CA ILE A 63 9.31 7.17 5.05
C ILE A 63 8.06 7.97 4.61
N VAL A 64 7.02 8.04 5.45
CA VAL A 64 5.83 8.89 5.24
C VAL A 64 6.08 10.29 5.78
#